data_AF-A0A8J2KDS7-F1
#
_entry.id   AF-A0A8J2KDS7-F1
#
_cell.length_a   1.000
_cell.length_b   1.000
_cell.length_c   1.000
_cell.angle_alpha   90.00
_cell.angle_beta   90.00
_cell.angle_gamma   90.00
#
_symmetry.space_group_name_H-M   'P 1'
#
loop_
_entity.id
_entity.type
_entity.pdbx_description
1 polymer ?
#
loop_
_entity_poly.entity_id
_entity_poly.type
_entity_poly.pdbx_seq_one_letter_code
_entity_poly.pdbx_strand_id
1 'polypeptide(L)' 'METKNMLYLVTEYAPKGEIFEHIASHGRLPEPFARRIFWQVVSAVDYCHKRGVVHRDLK' A
#
# COMPACT_ATOMS: atom_id res chain seq x y z
N MET A 1 22.96 3.37 3.66
CA MET A 1 23.75 2.15 3.92
C MET A 1 23.39 1.16 2.84
N GLU A 2 24.38 0.71 2.08
CA GLU A 2 24.27 -0.40 1.15
C GLU A 2 25.54 -1.25 1.30
N THR A 3 25.46 -2.54 1.00
CA THR A 3 26.64 -3.39 0.86
C THR A 3 26.81 -3.73 -0.60
N LYS A 4 27.95 -4.32 -0.96
CA LYS A 4 28.21 -4.78 -2.33
C LYS A 4 27.08 -5.64 -2.92
N ASN A 5 26.33 -6.34 -2.06
CA ASN A 5 25.30 -7.30 -2.48
C ASN A 5 23.89 -6.96 -1.99
N MET A 6 23.68 -5.85 -1.27
CA MET A 6 22.36 -5.52 -0.70
C MET A 6 22.09 -4.02 -0.69
N LEU A 7 20.90 -3.68 -1.17
CA LEU A 7 20.29 -2.36 -1.04
C LEU A 7 19.29 -2.39 0.12
N TYR A 8 19.25 -1.30 0.90
CA TYR A 8 18.33 -1.14 2.01
C TYR A 8 17.47 0.10 1.77
N LEU A 9 16.16 -0.06 1.88
CA LEU A 9 15.18 1.02 1.84
C LEU A 9 14.68 1.26 3.27
N VAL A 10 15.02 2.40 3.85
CA VAL A 10 14.52 2.83 5.16
C VAL A 10 13.28 3.70 4.93
N THR A 11 12.15 3.29 5.52
CA THR A 11 10.85 3.96 5.38
C THR A 11 10.18 4.10 6.74
N GLU A 12 9.08 4.85 6.79
CA GLU A 12 8.29 4.99 8.01
C GLU A 12 7.66 3.65 8.43
N TYR A 13 7.60 3.40 9.74
CA TYR A 13 6.96 2.21 10.27
C TYR A 13 5.43 2.35 10.25
N ALA A 14 4.75 1.41 9.59
CA ALA A 14 3.29 1.32 9.56
C ALA A 14 2.80 0.21 10.50
N PRO A 15 2.32 0.51 11.73
CA PRO A 15 2.08 -0.48 12.78
C PRO A 15 0.81 -1.33 12.62
N LYS A 16 -0.06 -0.99 11.65
CA LYS A 16 -1.41 -1.58 11.54
C LYS A 16 -1.50 -2.85 10.69
N GLY A 17 -0.36 -3.36 10.22
CA GLY A 17 -0.30 -4.57 9.41
C GLY A 17 -0.90 -4.43 8.02
N GLU A 18 -1.14 -5.57 7.37
CA GLU A 18 -1.65 -5.64 6.00
C GLU A 18 -3.18 -5.71 5.93
N ILE A 19 -3.76 -5.11 4.89
CA ILE A 19 -5.21 -5.16 4.68
C ILE A 19 -5.73 -6.57 4.41
N PHE A 20 -4.93 -7.40 3.73
CA PHE A 20 -5.29 -8.78 3.44
C PHE A 20 -5.45 -9.59 4.72
N GLU A 21 -4.53 -9.44 5.69
CA GLU A 21 -4.63 -10.10 6.99
C GLU A 21 -5.89 -9.66 7.76
N HIS A 22 -6.23 -8.37 7.68
CA HIS A 22 -7.46 -7.86 8.27
C HIS A 22 -8.71 -8.53 7.67
N ILE A 23 -8.76 -8.67 6.35
CA ILE A 23 -9.87 -9.35 5.65
C ILE A 23 -9.90 -10.85 5.98
N ALA A 24 -8.74 -11.50 6.05
CA ALA A 24 -8.65 -12.92 6.38
C ALA A 24 -9.16 -13.21 7.80
N SER A 25 -8.92 -12.30 8.75
CA SER A 25 -9.31 -12.46 10.16
C SER A 25 -10.75 -12.00 10.46
N HIS A 26 -11.28 -11.01 9.74
CA HIS A 26 -12.59 -10.40 10.04
C HIS A 26 -13.65 -10.64 8.95
N GLY A 27 -13.28 -11.28 7.84
CA GLY A 27 -14.13 -11.45 6.68
C GLY A 27 -14.18 -10.21 5.80
N ARG A 28 -15.21 -10.13 4.96
CA ARG A 28 -15.33 -9.06 3.95
C ARG A 28 -15.55 -7.70 4.61
N LEU A 29 -14.88 -6.68 4.08
CA LEU A 29 -15.12 -5.30 4.48
C LEU A 29 -16.52 -4.83 4.05
N PRO A 30 -17.28 -4.14 4.91
CA PRO A 30 -18.49 -3.45 4.50
C PRO A 30 -18.17 -2.40 3.43
N GLU A 31 -19.07 -2.21 2.48
CA GLU A 31 -18.87 -1.31 1.32
C GLU A 31 -18.38 0.10 1.72
N PRO A 32 -18.93 0.78 2.75
CA PRO A 32 -18.47 2.12 3.10
C PRO A 32 -16.98 2.19 3.49
N PHE A 33 -16.46 1.13 4.14
CA PHE A 33 -15.06 1.02 4.51
C PHE A 33 -14.18 0.68 3.32
N ALA A 34 -14.59 -0.32 2.53
CA ALA A 34 -13.89 -0.71 1.32
C ALA A 34 -13.72 0.48 0.36
N ARG A 35 -14.79 1.26 0.13
CA ARG A 35 -14.76 2.47 -0.68
C ARG A 35 -13.74 3.49 -0.19
N ARG A 36 -13.67 3.72 1.14
CA ARG A 36 -12.75 4.69 1.73
C ARG A 36 -11.29 4.29 1.51
N ILE A 37 -10.96 3.03 1.74
CA ILE A 37 -9.60 2.51 1.53
C ILE A 37 -9.26 2.58 0.05
N PHE A 38 -10.15 2.12 -0.83
CA PHE A 38 -9.93 2.14 -2.27
C PHE A 38 -9.67 3.56 -2.78
N TRP A 39 -10.40 4.55 -2.28
CA TRP A 39 -10.15 5.95 -2.62
C TRP A 39 -8.75 6.42 -2.20
N GLN A 40 -8.27 6.03 -1.02
CA GLN A 40 -6.90 6.34 -0.58
C GLN A 40 -5.85 5.71 -1.50
N VAL A 41 -6.04 4.45 -1.88
CA VAL A 41 -5.15 3.74 -2.83
C VAL A 41 -5.12 4.46 -4.18
N VAL A 42 -6.30 4.77 -4.75
CA VAL A 42 -6.38 5.48 -6.05
C VAL A 42 -5.78 6.87 -5.97
N SER A 43 -5.99 7.61 -4.88
CA SER A 43 -5.38 8.93 -4.67
C SER A 43 -3.85 8.85 -4.63
N ALA A 44 -3.27 7.82 -4.00
CA ALA A 44 -1.82 7.61 -3.99
C ALA A 44 -1.29 7.24 -5.38
N VAL A 45 -2.02 6.39 -6.12
CA VAL A 45 -1.66 6.02 -7.50
C VAL A 45 -1.71 7.22 -8.43
N ASP A 46 -2.75 8.06 -8.34
CA ASP A 46 -2.85 9.31 -9.10
C ASP A 46 -1.66 10.26 -8.82
N TYR A 47 -1.26 10.38 -7.56
CA TYR A 47 -0.08 11.15 -7.18
C TYR A 47 1.21 10.63 -7.85
N CYS A 48 1.40 9.31 -7.88
CA CYS A 48 2.53 8.66 -8.55
C CYS A 48 2.49 8.85 -10.08
N HIS A 49 1.32 8.64 -10.70
CA HIS A 49 1.13 8.78 -12.14
C HIS A 49 1.40 10.21 -12.63
N LYS A 50 0.96 11.23 -11.87
CA LYS A 50 1.27 12.64 -12.15
C LYS A 50 2.78 12.96 -12.14
N ARG A 51 3.61 12.07 -11.60
CA ARG A 51 5.08 12.17 -11.56
C ARG A 51 5.78 11.18 -12.49
N GLY A 52 5.03 10.52 -13.38
CA GLY A 52 5.56 9.53 -14.31
C GLY A 52 6.01 8.22 -13.65
N VAL A 53 5.55 7.94 -12.42
CA VAL A 53 5.89 6.71 -11.68
C VAL A 53 4.71 5.74 -11.73
N VAL A 54 4.95 4.52 -12.21
CA VAL A 54 3.96 3.42 -12.20
C VAL A 54 4.36 2.40 -11.14
N HIS A 55 3.44 2.04 -10.24
CA HIS A 55 3.74 1.10 -9.14
C HIS A 55 4.05 -0.33 -9.64
N ARG A 56 3.34 -0.82 -10.67
CA ARG A 56 3.50 -2.14 -11.33
C ARG A 56 3.22 -3.40 -10.51
N ASP A 57 3.03 -3.32 -9.19
CA ASP A 57 2.76 -4.49 -8.31
C ASP A 57 1.78 -4.13 -7.18
N LEU A 58 0.71 -3.38 -7.51
CA LEU A 58 -0.33 -3.05 -6.54
C LEU A 58 -1.28 -4.25 -6.36
N LYS A 59 -1.49 -4.67 -5.11
CA LYS A 59 -2.31 -5.83 -4.71
C LYS A 59 -2.96 -5.63 -3.35
#